data_AF-A0A852V0W0-F1
#
_entry.id   AF-A0A852V0W0-F1
#
_cell.length_a   1.000
_cell.length_b   1.000
_cell.length_c   1.000
_cell.angle_alpha   90.00
_cell.angle_beta   90.00
_cell.angle_gamma   90.00
#
_symmetry.space_group_name_H-M   'P 1'
#
loop_
_entity.id
_entity.type
_entity.pdbx_description
1 polymer ?
#
loop_
_entity_poly.entity_id
_entity_poly.type
_entity_poly.pdbx_seq_one_letter_code
_entity_poly.pdbx_strand_id
1 'polypeptide(L)'
;MGLGAAQWILLGAGCLNVALGVHSLVTGRLPRLLFRRHAGLDPRCYGRGQLLMSVFPFALGPSMGLVEMSYELSVAVILVGLGVFLVGTWLTWPGDRIP
;
A
#
# COMPACT_ATOMS: atom_id res chain seq x y z
N MET A 1 21.64 -13.09 8.38
CA MET A 1 20.37 -13.85 8.35
C MET A 1 19.10 -12.97 8.53
N GLY A 2 19.18 -11.62 8.42
CA GLY A 2 18.02 -10.74 8.74
C GLY A 2 17.20 -10.20 7.55
N LEU A 3 17.68 -10.30 6.30
CA LEU A 3 17.02 -9.69 5.13
C LEU A 3 15.78 -10.46 4.66
N GLY A 4 15.79 -11.80 4.76
CA GLY A 4 14.67 -12.63 4.31
C GLY A 4 13.38 -12.38 5.10
N ALA A 5 13.47 -12.31 6.43
CA ALA A 5 12.29 -12.12 7.29
C ALA A 5 11.60 -10.76 7.04
N ALA A 6 12.37 -9.69 6.88
CA ALA A 6 11.83 -8.37 6.56
C ALA A 6 11.12 -8.35 5.20
N GLN A 7 11.69 -9.03 4.21
CA GLN A 7 11.10 -9.15 2.89
C GLN A 7 9.78 -9.93 2.93
N TRP A 8 9.72 -11.06 3.64
CA TRP A 8 8.49 -11.83 3.83
C TRP A 8 7.40 -11.04 4.56
N ILE A 9 7.77 -10.25 5.58
CA ILE A 9 6.82 -9.39 6.30
C ILE A 9 6.27 -8.30 5.38
N LEU A 10 7.13 -7.65 4.58
CA LEU A 10 6.72 -6.62 3.61
C LEU A 10 5.80 -7.21 2.54
N LEU A 11 6.13 -8.39 2.01
CA LEU A 11 5.32 -9.09 1.02
C LEU A 11 3.97 -9.51 1.62
N GLY A 12 3.97 -10.01 2.85
CA GLY A 12 2.74 -10.33 3.59
C GLY A 12 1.85 -9.11 3.81
N ALA A 13 2.44 -7.97 4.20
CA ALA A 13 1.71 -6.70 4.34
C ALA A 13 1.16 -6.20 3.00
N GLY A 14 1.94 -6.32 1.91
CA GLY A 14 1.49 -6.01 0.55
C GLY A 14 0.30 -6.87 0.13
N CYS A 15 0.38 -8.19 0.30
CA CYS A 15 -0.70 -9.12 0.00
C CYS A 15 -1.95 -8.85 0.85
N LEU A 16 -1.79 -8.50 2.13
CA LEU A 16 -2.91 -8.13 3.00
C LEU A 16 -3.61 -6.86 2.48
N ASN A 17 -2.85 -5.83 2.11
CA ASN A 17 -3.40 -4.60 1.52
C ASN A 17 -4.12 -4.89 0.19
N VAL A 18 -3.57 -5.76 -0.67
CA VAL A 18 -4.26 -6.19 -1.89
C VAL A 18 -5.57 -6.90 -1.55
N ALA A 19 -5.55 -7.85 -0.61
CA ALA A 19 -6.74 -8.59 -0.20
C ALA A 19 -7.83 -7.66 0.35
N LEU A 20 -7.46 -6.70 1.20
CA LEU A 20 -8.38 -5.68 1.73
C LEU A 20 -8.91 -4.77 0.62
N GLY A 21 -8.04 -4.37 -0.31
CA GLY A 21 -8.36 -3.53 -1.47
C GLY A 21 -9.37 -4.19 -2.40
N VAL A 22 -9.06 -5.41 -2.85
CA VAL A 22 -9.93 -6.23 -3.70
C VAL A 22 -11.24 -6.55 -2.98
N HIS A 23 -11.19 -6.94 -1.71
CA HIS A 23 -12.40 -7.19 -0.93
C HIS A 23 -13.31 -5.96 -0.91
N SER A 24 -12.76 -4.77 -0.66
CA SER A 24 -13.57 -3.55 -0.58
C SER A 24 -14.14 -3.12 -1.93
N LEU A 25 -13.39 -3.32 -3.02
CA LEU A 25 -13.87 -3.06 -4.39
C LEU A 25 -14.96 -4.03 -4.83
N VAL A 26 -14.81 -5.32 -4.52
CA VAL A 26 -15.75 -6.38 -4.92
C VAL A 26 -17.02 -6.33 -4.08
N THR A 27 -16.89 -6.20 -2.76
CA THR A 27 -18.05 -6.25 -1.86
C THR A 27 -18.73 -4.90 -1.68
N GLY A 28 -18.08 -3.80 -2.08
CA GLY A 28 -18.55 -2.44 -1.81
C GLY A 28 -18.67 -2.15 -0.31
N ARG A 29 -17.98 -2.92 0.54
CA ARG A 29 -18.01 -2.81 2.00
C ARG A 29 -16.60 -2.62 2.55
N LEU A 30 -16.49 -1.89 3.64
CA LEU A 30 -15.24 -1.82 4.40
C LEU A 30 -15.08 -3.10 5.24
N PRO A 31 -13.86 -3.57 5.52
CA PRO A 31 -13.60 -4.69 6.41
C PRO A 31 -13.85 -4.31 7.88
N ARG A 32 -14.69 -5.10 8.58
CA ARG A 32 -15.21 -4.81 9.94
C ARG A 32 -14.16 -4.49 11.00
N LEU A 33 -12.94 -5.03 10.86
CA LEU A 33 -11.85 -4.88 11.81
C LEU A 33 -11.27 -3.46 11.93
N LEU A 34 -11.46 -2.59 10.92
CA LEU A 34 -10.85 -1.25 10.87
C LEU A 34 -11.85 -0.09 11.05
N PHE A 35 -13.12 -0.39 11.41
CA PHE A 35 -14.27 0.53 11.31
C PHE A 35 -14.26 1.73 12.24
N ARG A 36 -13.60 1.68 13.41
CA ARG A 36 -13.72 2.77 14.39
C ARG A 36 -13.11 4.09 13.93
N ARG A 37 -12.13 4.08 13.02
CA ARG A 37 -11.47 5.28 12.50
C ARG A 37 -11.95 5.74 11.12
N HIS A 38 -12.69 4.92 10.39
CA HIS A 38 -13.03 5.15 8.97
C HIS A 38 -14.54 5.29 8.72
N ALA A 39 -15.32 5.59 9.77
CA ALA A 39 -16.74 5.87 9.65
C ALA A 39 -16.94 7.12 8.79
N GLY A 40 -17.29 6.93 7.51
CA GLY A 40 -17.44 8.02 6.53
C GLY A 40 -16.57 7.89 5.28
N LEU A 41 -15.64 6.92 5.21
CA LEU A 41 -14.91 6.66 3.97
C LEU A 41 -15.74 5.91 2.93
N ASP A 42 -15.56 6.27 1.66
CA ASP A 42 -16.11 5.52 0.54
C ASP A 42 -15.32 4.19 0.40
N PRO A 43 -15.99 3.02 0.44
CA PRO A 43 -15.36 1.72 0.26
C PRO A 43 -14.52 1.62 -1.01
N ARG A 44 -14.93 2.28 -2.11
CA ARG A 44 -14.19 2.25 -3.37
C ARG A 44 -12.89 3.07 -3.29
N CYS A 45 -12.93 4.22 -2.63
CA CYS A 45 -11.72 5.03 -2.41
C CYS A 45 -10.75 4.32 -1.47
N TYR A 46 -11.27 3.70 -0.41
CA TYR A 46 -10.47 2.88 0.50
C TYR A 46 -9.82 1.70 -0.24
N GLY A 47 -10.60 0.97 -1.06
CA GLY A 47 -10.07 -0.16 -1.82
C GLY A 47 -8.96 0.22 -2.79
N ARG A 48 -9.12 1.36 -3.49
CA ARG A 48 -8.08 1.92 -4.36
C ARG A 48 -6.83 2.35 -3.57
N GLY A 49 -7.02 2.99 -2.41
CA GLY A 49 -5.92 3.40 -1.55
C GLY A 49 -5.11 2.22 -1.04
N GLN A 50 -5.78 1.15 -0.60
CA GLN A 50 -5.12 -0.10 -0.18
C GLN A 50 -4.33 -0.76 -1.33
N LEU A 51 -4.89 -0.78 -2.55
CA LEU A 51 -4.14 -1.27 -3.72
C LEU A 51 -2.90 -0.42 -4.01
N LEU A 52 -3.02 0.91 -3.96
CA LEU A 52 -1.87 1.81 -4.18
C LEU A 52 -0.80 1.63 -3.10
N MET A 53 -1.21 1.48 -1.83
CA MET A 53 -0.28 1.21 -0.73
C MET A 53 0.44 -0.13 -0.89
N SER A 54 -0.15 -1.11 -1.57
CA SER A 54 0.52 -2.39 -1.86
C SER A 54 1.64 -2.28 -2.90
N VAL A 55 1.61 -1.26 -3.77
CA VAL A 55 2.64 -1.06 -4.81
C VAL A 55 4.02 -0.86 -4.19
N PHE A 56 4.11 -0.19 -3.05
CA PHE A 56 5.38 0.09 -2.37
C PHE A 56 6.12 -1.17 -1.87
N PRO A 57 5.51 -2.08 -1.09
CA PRO A 57 6.17 -3.33 -0.72
C PRO A 57 6.51 -4.22 -1.92
N PHE A 58 5.71 -4.17 -3.00
CA PHE A 58 6.06 -4.85 -4.25
C PHE A 58 7.22 -4.19 -5.01
N ALA A 59 7.39 -2.87 -4.90
CA ALA A 59 8.51 -2.13 -5.49
C ALA A 59 9.83 -2.30 -4.71
N LEU A 60 9.75 -2.54 -3.40
CA LEU A 60 10.93 -2.78 -2.54
C LEU A 60 11.68 -4.09 -2.87
N GLY A 61 10.97 -5.13 -3.32
CA GLY A 61 11.59 -6.38 -3.76
C GLY A 61 12.58 -6.19 -4.91
N PRO A 62 12.14 -5.71 -6.09
CA PRO A 62 13.02 -5.47 -7.23
C PRO A 62 14.02 -4.34 -6.97
N SER A 63 13.72 -3.35 -6.11
CA SER A 63 14.70 -2.30 -5.79
C SER A 63 15.96 -2.86 -5.13
N MET A 64 15.85 -3.89 -4.28
CA MET A 64 17.01 -4.56 -3.68
C MET A 64 17.90 -5.24 -4.72
N GLY A 65 17.32 -5.91 -5.71
CA GLY A 65 18.09 -6.49 -6.84
C GLY A 65 18.66 -5.42 -7.77
N LEU A 66 17.97 -4.29 -7.91
CA LEU A 66 18.43 -3.16 -8.71
C LEU A 66 19.57 -2.38 -8.06
N VAL A 67 19.71 -2.38 -6.73
CA VAL A 67 20.86 -1.75 -6.04
C VAL A 67 22.18 -2.31 -6.57
N GLU A 68 22.24 -3.61 -6.83
CA GLU A 68 23.45 -4.28 -7.33
C GLU A 68 23.78 -3.90 -8.78
N MET A 69 22.79 -3.49 -9.58
CA MET A 69 23.00 -3.07 -10.99
C MET A 69 23.14 -1.56 -11.18
N SER A 70 22.32 -0.76 -10.50
CA SER A 70 22.32 0.70 -10.60
C SER A 70 21.63 1.33 -9.38
N TYR A 71 22.43 2.03 -8.57
CA TYR A 71 21.95 2.73 -7.39
C TYR A 71 20.89 3.80 -7.71
N GLU A 72 21.11 4.61 -8.75
CA GLU A 72 20.17 5.67 -9.13
C GLU A 72 18.80 5.11 -9.53
N LEU A 73 18.80 3.99 -10.26
CA LEU A 73 17.57 3.35 -10.71
C LEU A 73 16.80 2.73 -9.54
N SER A 74 17.52 2.18 -8.55
CA SER A 74 16.92 1.70 -7.31
C SER A 74 16.28 2.84 -6.49
N VAL A 75 16.98 3.97 -6.35
CA VAL A 75 16.44 5.16 -5.67
C VAL A 75 15.19 5.69 -6.38
N ALA A 76 15.19 5.76 -7.71
CA ALA A 76 14.03 6.19 -8.48
C ALA A 76 12.81 5.28 -8.23
N VAL A 77 12.99 3.96 -8.23
CA VAL A 77 11.92 2.98 -7.95
C VAL A 77 11.36 3.15 -6.53
N ILE A 78 12.23 3.37 -5.54
CA ILE A 78 11.81 3.61 -4.15
C ILE A 78 11.01 4.90 -4.04
N LEU A 79 11.48 6.00 -4.65
CA LEU A 79 10.79 7.30 -4.61
C LEU A 79 9.42 7.24 -5.30
N VAL A 80 9.33 6.59 -6.46
CA VAL A 80 8.05 6.38 -7.16
C VAL A 80 7.11 5.54 -6.31
N GLY A 81 7.59 4.43 -5.75
CA GLY A 81 6.81 3.58 -4.85
C GLY A 81 6.30 4.35 -3.62
N LEU A 82 7.15 5.19 -3.02
CA LEU A 82 6.80 6.02 -1.88
C LEU A 82 5.73 7.07 -2.24
N GLY A 83 5.84 7.72 -3.40
CA GLY A 83 4.84 8.66 -3.89
C GLY A 83 3.47 7.98 -4.05
N VAL A 84 3.44 6.79 -4.66
CA VAL A 84 2.20 6.01 -4.82
C VAL A 84 1.62 5.58 -3.47
N PHE A 85 2.47 5.20 -2.52
CA PHE A 85 2.06 4.86 -1.16
C PHE A 85 1.42 6.06 -0.44
N LEU A 86 2.02 7.23 -0.53
CA LEU A 86 1.49 8.46 0.08
C LEU A 86 0.13 8.84 -0.52
N VAL A 87 -0.02 8.74 -1.84
CA VAL A 87 -1.31 8.94 -2.53
C VAL A 87 -2.35 7.92 -2.05
N GLY A 88 -1.96 6.65 -1.92
CA GLY A 88 -2.83 5.61 -1.37
C GLY A 88 -3.26 5.91 0.07
N THR A 89 -2.33 6.37 0.90
CA THR A 89 -2.58 6.77 2.29
C THR A 89 -3.55 7.94 2.36
N TRP A 90 -3.34 8.97 1.53
CA TRP A 90 -4.22 10.13 1.42
C TRP A 90 -5.64 9.73 1.06
N LEU A 91 -5.82 8.83 0.09
CA LEU A 91 -7.14 8.31 -0.29
C LEU A 91 -7.84 7.51 0.83
N THR A 92 -7.06 6.93 1.74
CA THR A 92 -7.59 6.24 2.93
C THR A 92 -7.79 7.17 4.13
N TRP A 93 -7.32 8.41 4.06
CA TRP A 93 -7.38 9.36 5.18
C TRP A 93 -8.80 9.92 5.35
N PRO A 94 -9.38 9.84 6.55
CA PRO A 94 -10.73 10.36 6.81
C PRO A 94 -10.80 11.89 6.91
N GLY A 95 -9.65 12.58 7.04
CA GLY A 95 -9.59 13.98 7.46
C GLY A 95 -9.81 15.06 6.38
N ASP A 96 -9.72 14.73 5.09
CA ASP A 96 -9.85 15.74 4.01
C ASP A 96 -11.26 15.90 3.45
N ARG A 97 -12.24 15.21 4.03
CA ARG A 97 -13.66 15.51 3.80
C ARG A 97 -14.09 16.60 4.79
N ILE A 98 -13.46 17.77 4.68
CA ILE A 98 -13.99 19.00 5.27
C ILE A 98 -15.25 19.36 4.43
N PRO A 99 -16.42 19.53 5.06
CA PRO A 99 -17.68 19.86 4.36
C PRO A 99 -17.63 21.20 3.62
#